data_AF-A0A5K1EV53-F1
#
_entry.id   AF-A0A5K1EV53-F1
#
_cell.length_a   1.000
_cell.length_b   1.000
_cell.length_c   1.000
_cell.angle_alpha   90.00
_cell.angle_beta   90.00
_cell.angle_gamma   90.00
#
_symmetry.space_group_name_H-M   'P 1'
#
loop_
_entity.id
_entity.type
_entity.pdbx_description
1 polymer ?
#
loop_
_entity_poly.entity_id
_entity_poly.type
_entity_poly.pdbx_seq_one_letter_code
_entity_poly.pdbx_strand_id
1 'polypeptide(L)' 'KKGGFSPNRGNEWAFELCENSLIIFSDKDLPTGGASHNDALHIVVETRGTRVSHVLIDGGASLNIYPQQTA' A
#
# COMPACT_ATOMS: atom_id res chain seq x y z
N LYS A 1 -5.79 14.18 26.56
CA LYS A 1 -4.86 13.04 26.79
C LYS A 1 -5.15 11.97 25.72
N LYS A 2 -4.68 12.18 24.49
CA LYS A 2 -4.73 11.17 23.41
C LYS A 2 -3.46 10.32 23.59
N GLY A 3 -3.62 9.03 23.84
CA GLY A 3 -2.49 8.12 24.00
C GLY A 3 -1.74 8.02 22.70
N GLY A 4 -0.48 8.48 22.69
CA GLY A 4 0.44 8.19 21.61
C GLY A 4 0.82 6.72 21.69
N PHE A 5 0.41 5.94 20.70
CA PHE A 5 1.00 4.62 20.48
C PHE A 5 2.45 4.83 20.03
N SER A 6 3.40 4.39 20.87
CA SER A 6 4.80 4.26 20.46
C SER A 6 4.96 2.94 19.72
N PRO A 7 5.35 2.93 18.43
CA PRO A 7 5.59 1.68 17.74
C PRO A 7 6.81 0.98 18.34
N ASN A 8 6.72 -0.34 18.42
CA ASN A 8 7.73 -1.21 18.97
C ASN A 8 9.00 -1.09 18.13
N ARG A 9 10.15 -1.02 18.80
CA ARG A 9 11.46 -0.87 18.18
C ARG A 9 11.92 -2.20 17.54
N GLY A 10 11.39 -2.52 16.37
CA GLY A 10 11.87 -3.64 15.54
C GLY A 10 11.35 -3.54 14.13
N ASN A 11 12.14 -2.96 13.21
CA ASN A 11 12.04 -3.13 11.74
C ASN A 11 10.62 -3.31 11.14
N GLU A 12 9.68 -2.45 11.52
CA GLU A 12 8.35 -2.38 10.93
C GLU A 12 8.33 -1.21 9.94
N TRP A 13 8.33 -1.48 8.64
CA TRP A 13 8.10 -0.48 7.60
C TRP A 13 6.60 -0.18 7.51
N ALA A 14 6.06 0.47 8.55
CA ALA A 14 4.71 1.00 8.49
C ALA A 14 4.72 2.24 7.59
N PHE A 15 4.06 2.15 6.43
CA PHE A 15 3.77 3.32 5.60
C PHE A 15 2.63 4.07 6.29
N GLU A 16 2.96 5.13 7.03
CA GLU A 16 1.97 6.02 7.61
C GLU A 16 1.45 6.96 6.51
N LEU A 17 0.29 6.64 5.94
CA LEU A 17 -0.52 7.64 5.26
C LEU A 17 -1.00 8.61 6.35
N CYS A 18 -0.70 9.89 6.21
CA CYS A 18 -1.17 10.92 7.13
C CYS A 18 -2.69 10.78 7.29
N GLU A 19 -3.25 10.98 8.51
CA GLU A 19 -4.71 11.05 8.71
C GLU A 19 -5.26 12.04 7.67
N ASN A 20 -5.94 11.52 6.62
CA ASN A 20 -6.51 12.19 5.43
C ASN A 20 -5.81 11.97 4.06
N SER A 21 -4.77 11.15 3.94
CA SER A 21 -4.25 10.74 2.62
C SER A 21 -5.07 9.56 2.06
N LEU A 22 -6.24 9.86 1.48
CA LEU A 22 -7.03 8.86 0.75
C LEU A 22 -6.46 8.61 -0.65
N ILE A 23 -6.45 7.35 -1.05
CA ILE A 23 -6.28 6.94 -2.45
C ILE A 23 -7.68 6.59 -2.97
N ILE A 24 -8.12 7.29 -4.03
CA ILE A 24 -9.47 7.12 -4.61
C ILE A 24 -9.32 6.72 -6.07
N PHE A 25 -10.07 5.70 -6.49
CA PHE A 25 -10.19 5.26 -7.87
C PHE A 25 -11.66 5.31 -8.29
N SER A 26 -11.90 5.48 -9.58
CA SER A 26 -13.22 5.55 -10.19
C SER A 26 -13.30 4.68 -11.43
N ASP A 27 -14.51 4.53 -12.00
CA ASP A 27 -14.71 3.80 -13.27
C ASP A 27 -13.89 4.39 -14.43
N LYS A 28 -13.46 5.66 -14.33
CA LYS A 28 -12.61 6.32 -15.34
C LYS A 28 -11.17 5.81 -15.33
N ASP A 29 -10.76 5.18 -14.24
CA ASP A 29 -9.42 4.64 -14.02
C ASP A 29 -9.34 3.14 -14.34
N LEU A 30 -10.46 2.54 -14.78
CA LEU A 30 -10.49 1.14 -15.20
C LEU A 30 -9.65 0.96 -16.48
N PRO A 31 -8.95 -0.18 -16.60
CA PRO A 31 -8.27 -0.54 -17.84
C PRO A 31 -9.28 -0.79 -18.97
N THR A 32 -8.80 -0.94 -20.20
CA THR A 32 -9.62 -1.14 -21.40
C THR A 32 -10.62 -2.31 -21.27
N GLY A 33 -10.33 -3.31 -20.43
CA GLY A 33 -11.24 -4.43 -20.12
C GLY A 33 -12.45 -4.09 -19.25
N GLY A 34 -12.54 -2.86 -18.73
CA GLY A 34 -13.63 -2.40 -17.85
C GLY A 34 -13.72 -3.21 -16.56
N ALA A 35 -14.79 -3.07 -15.78
CA ALA A 35 -14.92 -3.73 -14.46
C ALA A 35 -14.96 -5.28 -14.49
N SER A 36 -15.01 -5.89 -15.69
CA SER A 36 -15.01 -7.34 -15.86
C SER A 36 -13.62 -8.00 -15.79
N HIS A 37 -12.56 -7.20 -15.88
CA HIS A 37 -11.19 -7.67 -15.75
C HIS A 37 -10.88 -8.10 -14.30
N ASN A 38 -9.93 -9.02 -14.13
CA ASN A 38 -9.43 -9.47 -12.83
C ASN A 38 -7.96 -9.08 -12.63
N ASP A 39 -7.48 -8.04 -13.34
CA ASP A 39 -6.10 -7.60 -13.14
C ASP A 39 -5.95 -6.95 -11.77
N ALA A 40 -4.84 -7.24 -11.13
CA ALA A 40 -4.54 -6.72 -9.82
C ALA A 40 -4.19 -5.22 -9.89
N LEU A 41 -4.69 -4.43 -8.94
CA LEU A 41 -4.31 -3.04 -8.80
C LEU A 41 -2.92 -2.94 -8.16
N HIS A 42 -1.91 -2.67 -8.99
CA HIS A 42 -0.53 -2.47 -8.55
C HIS A 42 -0.19 -0.98 -8.56
N ILE A 43 0.36 -0.48 -7.45
CA ILE A 43 0.91 0.87 -7.37
C ILE A 43 2.43 0.84 -7.23
N VAL A 44 3.04 1.99 -7.46
CA VAL A 44 4.43 2.25 -7.10
C VAL A 44 4.43 3.16 -5.89
N VAL A 45 5.15 2.76 -4.85
CA VAL A 45 5.32 3.57 -3.63
C VAL A 45 6.75 4.07 -3.59
N GLU A 46 6.92 5.38 -3.42
CA GLU A 46 8.22 5.99 -3.16
C GLU A 46 8.22 6.62 -1.77
N THR A 47 9.19 6.26 -0.93
CA THR A 47 9.36 6.83 0.40
C THR A 47 10.82 6.88 0.79
N ARG A 48 11.27 7.99 1.36
CA ARG A 48 12.65 8.16 1.89
C ARG A 48 13.76 7.72 0.92
N GLY A 49 13.54 7.91 -0.39
CA GLY A 49 14.48 7.52 -1.46
C GLY A 49 14.40 6.05 -1.91
N THR A 50 13.52 5.25 -1.31
CA THR A 50 13.26 3.86 -1.70
C THR A 50 12.00 3.80 -2.57
N ARG A 51 12.13 3.20 -3.75
CA ARG A 51 11.02 2.95 -4.66
C ARG A 51 10.66 1.47 -4.66
N VAL A 52 9.42 1.15 -4.30
CA VAL A 52 8.85 -0.20 -4.33
C VAL A 52 7.83 -0.27 -5.45
N SER A 53 8.10 -1.12 -6.45
CA SER A 53 7.18 -1.38 -7.56
C SER A 53 6.26 -2.56 -7.25
N HIS A 54 5.17 -2.68 -8.02
CA HIS A 54 4.23 -3.80 -7.94
C HIS A 54 3.61 -4.01 -6.54
N VAL A 55 3.34 -2.91 -5.81
CA VAL A 55 2.63 -2.99 -4.53
C VAL A 55 1.17 -3.28 -4.79
N LEU A 56 0.70 -4.44 -4.33
CA LEU A 56 -0.70 -4.84 -4.43
C LEU A 56 -1.56 -4.08 -3.41
N ILE A 57 -2.66 -3.51 -3.87
CA ILE A 57 -3.71 -2.99 -2.98
C ILE A 57 -4.78 -4.08 -2.81
N ASP A 58 -4.76 -4.72 -1.65
CA ASP A 58 -5.75 -5.74 -1.27
C ASP A 58 -6.64 -5.21 -0.13
N GLY A 59 -7.92 -4.97 -0.43
CA GLY A 59 -8.89 -4.47 0.55
C GLY A 59 -9.28 -5.50 1.63
N GLY A 60 -8.90 -6.77 1.47
CA GLY A 60 -9.08 -7.82 2.47
C GLY A 60 -7.86 -8.03 3.37
N ALA A 61 -6.72 -7.40 3.08
CA ALA A 61 -5.48 -7.60 3.82
C ALA A 61 -5.49 -6.82 5.15
N SER A 62 -5.04 -7.48 6.22
CA SER A 62 -4.86 -6.87 7.55
C SER A 62 -3.42 -6.40 7.82
N LEU A 63 -2.49 -6.67 6.89
CA LEU A 63 -1.06 -6.39 7.03
C LEU A 63 -0.38 -6.11 5.68
N ASN A 64 0.56 -5.16 5.66
CA ASN A 64 1.49 -4.96 4.55
C ASN A 64 2.64 -5.95 4.62
N ILE A 65 2.86 -6.71 3.54
CA ILE A 65 3.94 -7.70 3.44
C ILE A 65 4.91 -7.25 2.36
N TYR A 66 6.22 -7.28 2.67
CA TYR A 66 7.29 -7.06 1.71
C TYR A 66 8.17 -8.31 1.63
N PRO A 67 8.27 -8.98 0.47
CA PRO A 67 9.08 -10.19 0.35
C PRO A 67 10.56 -9.87 0.50
N GLN A 68 11.22 -10.56 1.42
CA GLN A 68 12.67 -10.51 1.54
C GLN A 68 13.30 -11.42 0.49
N GLN A 69 14.18 -10.86 -0.33
CA GLN A 69 14.96 -11.66 -1.28
C GLN A 69 16.02 -12.45 -0.50
N THR A 70 15.89 -13.77 -0.46
CA THR A 70 16.94 -14.67 0.04
C THR A 70 17.90 -15.03 -1.09
N ALA A 71 19.19 -15.10 -0.77
CA ALA A 71 20.26 -15.51 -1.68
C ALA A 71 20.25 -17.03 -1.94
#